data_AF-A0A7C7GSX1-F1
#
_entry.id   AF-A0A7C7GSX1-F1
#
_cell.length_a   1.000
_cell.length_b   1.000
_cell.length_c   1.000
_cell.angle_alpha   90.00
_cell.angle_beta   90.00
_cell.angle_gamma   90.00
#
_symmetry.space_group_name_H-M   'P 1'
#
loop_
_entity.id
_entity.type
_entity.pdbx_description
1 polymer ?
#
loop_
_entity_poly.entity_id
_entity_poly.type
_entity_poly.pdbx_seq_one_letter_code
_entity_poly.pdbx_strand_id
1 'polypeptide(L)' 'MERTKDMPLWVFLGLMNIETRKGARTLVMLAVLATVVCLPVSYYLEDWSWLAMMVSMTLWYGLCFRWIENNTGWG' A
#
# COMPACT_ATOMS: atom_id res chain seq x y z
N MET A 1 7.42 2.14 -13.51
CA MET A 1 8.44 2.95 -12.80
C MET A 1 9.82 2.32 -13.02
N GLU A 2 10.80 3.07 -13.51
CA GLU A 2 12.17 2.56 -13.64
C GLU A 2 12.85 2.49 -12.27
N ARG A 3 13.57 1.39 -11.99
CA ARG A 3 14.25 1.19 -10.71
C ARG A 3 15.43 2.15 -10.58
N THR A 4 15.30 3.16 -9.72
CA THR A 4 16.42 4.03 -9.34
C THR A 4 17.42 3.27 -8.46
N LYS A 5 18.72 3.57 -8.55
CA LYS A 5 19.77 2.87 -7.78
C LYS A 5 19.56 2.94 -6.26
N ASP A 6 18.98 4.03 -5.78
CA ASP A 6 18.71 4.27 -4.35
C ASP A 6 17.38 3.65 -3.87
N MET A 7 16.58 3.07 -4.77
CA MET A 7 15.27 2.52 -4.40
C MET A 7 15.41 1.13 -3.76
N PRO A 8 14.95 0.95 -2.51
CA PRO A 8 14.99 -0.34 -1.85
C PRO A 8 13.97 -1.30 -2.47
N LEU A 9 14.31 -2.58 -2.46
CA LEU A 9 13.61 -3.63 -3.21
C LEU A 9 12.15 -3.81 -2.78
N TRP A 10 11.84 -3.61 -1.49
CA TRP A 10 10.48 -3.69 -0.95
C TRP A 10 9.57 -2.55 -1.44
N VAL A 11 10.12 -1.34 -1.64
CA VAL A 11 9.37 -0.20 -2.22
C VAL A 11 9.15 -0.43 -3.70
N PHE A 12 10.19 -0.87 -4.40
CA PHE A 12 10.12 -1.18 -5.82
C PHE A 12 9.06 -2.25 -6.09
N LEU A 13 9.04 -3.36 -5.35
CA LEU A 13 8.04 -4.41 -5.52
C LEU A 13 6.61 -3.91 -5.24
N GLY A 14 6.43 -3.10 -4.20
CA GLY A 14 5.11 -2.55 -3.87
C GLY A 14 4.57 -1.59 -4.93
N LEU A 15 5.45 -0.89 -5.66
CA LEU A 15 5.05 0.20 -6.56
C LEU A 15 5.50 -0.01 -8.02
N MET A 16 5.99 -1.20 -8.39
CA MET A 16 6.55 -1.46 -9.73
C MET A 16 5.57 -1.18 -10.86
N ASN A 17 4.27 -1.43 -10.60
CA ASN A 17 3.20 -1.28 -11.57
C ASN A 17 2.50 0.09 -11.48
N ILE A 18 3.03 1.03 -10.69
CA ILE A 18 2.44 2.36 -10.52
C ILE A 18 3.38 3.41 -11.07
N GLU A 19 2.89 4.17 -12.06
CA GLU A 19 3.70 5.19 -12.74
C GLU A 19 3.39 6.61 -12.25
N THR A 20 2.25 6.83 -11.60
CA THR A 20 1.81 8.18 -11.21
C THR A 20 1.59 8.33 -9.71
N ARG A 21 1.92 9.52 -9.19
CA ARG A 21 1.69 9.89 -7.77
C ARG A 21 0.24 9.73 -7.36
N LYS A 22 -0.65 10.14 -8.27
CA LYS A 22 -2.11 10.02 -8.09
C LYS A 22 -2.51 8.55 -7.98
N GLY A 23 -1.98 7.67 -8.86
CA GLY A 23 -2.23 6.23 -8.81
C GLY A 23 -1.80 5.60 -7.49
N ALA A 24 -0.61 5.92 -7.00
CA ALA A 24 -0.11 5.38 -5.73
C ALA A 24 -0.95 5.85 -4.54
N ARG A 25 -1.32 7.13 -4.50
CA ARG A 25 -2.19 7.67 -3.46
C ARG A 25 -3.59 7.03 -3.51
N THR A 26 -4.15 6.84 -4.70
CA THR A 26 -5.44 6.15 -4.86
C THR A 26 -5.35 4.70 -4.38
N LEU A 27 -4.26 3.98 -4.64
CA LEU A 27 -4.09 2.60 -4.19
C LEU A 27 -4.02 2.49 -2.67
N VAL A 28 -3.27 3.39 -2.01
CA VAL A 28 -3.25 3.46 -0.54
C VAL A 28 -4.65 3.78 0.01
N MET A 29 -5.35 4.74 -0.58
CA MET A 29 -6.72 5.07 -0.16
C MET A 29 -7.69 3.90 -0.35
N LEU A 30 -7.59 3.17 -1.45
CA LEU A 30 -8.40 1.97 -1.70
C LEU A 30 -8.08 0.84 -0.70
N ALA A 31 -6.81 0.64 -0.36
CA ALA A 31 -6.41 -0.33 0.66
C ALA A 31 -6.96 0.02 2.05
N VAL A 32 -6.97 1.32 2.40
CA VAL A 32 -7.58 1.83 3.64
C VAL A 32 -9.11 1.62 3.62
N LEU A 33 -9.78 1.90 2.51
CA LEU A 33 -11.22 1.65 2.41
C LEU A 33 -11.54 0.16 2.50
N ALA A 34 -10.75 -0.69 1.84
CA ALA A 34 -10.91 -2.14 1.89
C ALA A 34 -10.72 -2.68 3.32
N THR A 35 -9.73 -2.18 4.07
CA THR A 35 -9.55 -2.56 5.48
C THR A 35 -10.73 -2.15 6.35
N VAL A 36 -11.30 -0.97 6.16
CA VAL A 36 -12.49 -0.52 6.90
C VAL A 36 -13.70 -1.41 6.58
N VAL A 37 -13.92 -1.78 5.32
CA VAL A 37 -14.99 -2.69 4.92
C VAL A 37 -14.75 -4.12 5.41
N CYS A 38 -13.50 -4.54 5.60
CA CYS A 38 -13.17 -5.85 6.17
C CYS A 38 -13.54 -5.95 7.66
N LEU A 39 -13.62 -4.86 8.41
CA LEU A 39 -13.98 -4.89 9.83
C LEU A 39 -15.35 -5.57 10.11
N PRO A 40 -16.47 -5.15 9.49
CA PRO A 40 -17.75 -5.82 9.69
C PRO A 40 -17.78 -7.25 9.15
N VAL A 41 -17.06 -7.53 8.06
CA VAL A 41 -16.99 -8.87 7.46
C VAL A 41 -16.25 -9.85 8.37
N SER A 42 -15.09 -9.45 8.90
CA SER A 42 -14.32 -10.25 9.85
C SER A 42 -15.07 -10.48 11.16
N TYR A 43 -15.84 -9.49 11.63
CA TYR A 43 -16.68 -9.68 12.81
C TYR A 43 -17.81 -10.69 12.55
N TYR A 44 -18.46 -10.64 11.39
CA TYR A 44 -19.54 -11.57 11.04
C TYR A 44 -19.07 -13.01 10.85
N LEU A 45 -17.86 -13.20 10.33
CA LEU A 45 -17.27 -14.51 10.08
C LEU A 45 -16.46 -15.07 11.26
N GLU A 46 -16.32 -14.31 12.36
CA GLU A 46 -15.43 -14.58 13.49
C GLU A 46 -13.96 -14.88 13.08
N ASP A 47 -13.55 -14.47 11.86
CA ASP A 47 -12.21 -14.69 11.32
C ASP A 47 -11.48 -13.35 11.09
N TRP A 48 -10.42 -13.16 11.87
CA TRP A 48 -9.59 -11.97 11.87
C TRP A 48 -8.37 -12.09 10.96
N SER A 49 -8.11 -13.28 10.40
CA SER A 49 -6.94 -13.55 9.56
C SER A 49 -6.92 -12.65 8.34
N TRP A 50 -8.09 -12.44 7.73
CA TRP A 50 -8.23 -11.61 6.54
C TRP A 50 -8.02 -10.13 6.83
N LEU A 51 -8.54 -9.63 7.96
CA LEU A 51 -8.30 -8.27 8.42
C LEU A 51 -6.80 -8.04 8.69
N ALA A 52 -6.15 -8.96 9.41
CA ALA A 52 -4.72 -8.86 9.71
C ALA A 52 -3.86 -8.78 8.44
N MET A 53 -4.20 -9.58 7.42
CA MET A 53 -3.55 -9.53 6.11
C MET A 53 -3.78 -8.19 5.41
N MET A 54 -5.02 -7.70 5.37
CA MET A 54 -5.37 -6.43 4.73
C MET A 54 -4.70 -5.23 5.41
N VAL A 55 -4.64 -5.23 6.74
CA VAL A 55 -3.92 -4.18 7.52
C VAL A 55 -2.43 -4.22 7.22
N SER A 56 -1.82 -5.40 7.21
CA SER A 56 -0.40 -5.57 6.90
C SER A 56 -0.05 -5.05 5.49
N MET A 57 -0.87 -5.38 4.49
CA MET A 57 -0.70 -4.88 3.13
C MET A 57 -0.89 -3.36 3.04
N THR A 58 -1.90 -2.83 3.72
CA THR A 58 -2.18 -1.38 3.74
C THR A 58 -1.02 -0.60 4.36
N LEU A 59 -0.47 -1.10 5.47
CA LEU A 59 0.72 -0.53 6.10
C LEU A 59 1.93 -0.58 5.18
N TRP A 60 2.15 -1.70 4.49
CA TRP A 60 3.25 -1.83 3.54
C TRP A 60 3.13 -0.84 2.38
N TYR A 61 1.96 -0.73 1.74
CA TYR A 61 1.72 0.25 0.67
C TYR A 61 1.88 1.69 1.17
N GLY A 62 1.41 1.99 2.39
CA GLY A 62 1.58 3.29 3.03
C GLY A 62 3.06 3.63 3.27
N LEU A 63 3.85 2.66 3.76
CA LEU A 63 5.29 2.82 3.95
C LEU A 63 6.02 3.02 2.62
N CYS A 64 5.66 2.26 1.58
CA CYS A 64 6.22 2.42 0.24
C CYS A 64 5.93 3.82 -0.30
N PHE A 65 4.68 4.28 -0.20
CA PHE A 65 4.27 5.60 -0.65
C PHE A 65 5.02 6.72 0.10
N ARG A 66 5.09 6.62 1.43
CA ARG A 66 5.79 7.60 2.27
C ARG A 66 7.29 7.64 2.01
N TRP A 67 7.90 6.49 1.72
CA TRP A 67 9.30 6.42 1.35
C TRP A 67 9.56 7.16 0.03
N ILE A 68 8.73 6.95 -1.01
CA ILE A 68 8.88 7.65 -2.29
C ILE A 68 8.67 9.16 -2.13
N GLU A 69 7.66 9.58 -1.35
CA GLU A 69 7.43 11.01 -1.11
C GLU A 69 8.63 11.71 -0.45
N ASN A 70 9.37 11.01 0.43
CA ASN A 70 10.51 11.58 1.15
C ASN A 70 11.84 11.53 0.39
N ASN A 71 12.06 10.51 -0.47
CA ASN A 71 13.39 10.24 -1.03
C ASN A 71 13.54 10.62 -2.50
N THR A 72 12.49 10.42 -3.29
CA THR A 72 12.63 10.49 -4.76
C THR A 72 11.96 11.73 -5.31
N GLY A 73 10.85 12.18 -4.69
CA GLY A 73 9.93 13.10 -5.34
C GLY A 73 9.33 12.41 -6.57
N TRP A 74 8.01 12.44 -6.72
CA TRP A 74 7.44 12.01 -7.99
C TRP A 74 7.85 13.04 -9.03
N GLY A 75 8.89 12.74 -9.82
CA GLY A 75 9.40 13.58 -10.90
C GLY A 75 8.36 13.87 -11.95
#